data_AF-A0A3D1FYU7-F1
#
_entry.id   AF-A0A3D1FYU7-F1
#
_cell.length_a   1.000
_cell.length_b   1.000
_cell.length_c   1.000
_cell.angle_alpha   90.00
_cell.angle_beta   90.00
_cell.angle_gamma   90.00
#
_symmetry.space_group_name_H-M   'P 1'
#
loop_
_entity.id
_entity.type
_entity.pdbx_description
1 polymer ?
#
loop_
_entity_poly.entity_id
_entity_poly.type
_entity_poly.pdbx_seq_one_letter_code
_entity_poly.pdbx_strand_id
1 'polypeptide(L)'
;LTNSFAMQIKFGDEYNDENEELLILPHGDYKFNVGQMIYELVVLSIPSKLLGPNAGSGLEDFIEEEEDEKEEKTDPRWDQLKNLLNK
;
A
#
# COMPACT_ATOMS: atom_id res chain seq x y z
N LEU A 1 7.37 -13.11 -7.76
CA LEU A 1 7.68 -12.16 -6.68
C LEU A 1 7.24 -12.82 -5.38
N THR A 2 8.14 -13.48 -4.67
CA THR A 2 7.81 -14.14 -3.40
C THR A 2 8.68 -13.52 -2.32
N ASN A 3 8.10 -12.65 -1.51
CA ASN A 3 8.73 -12.01 -0.37
C ASN A 3 7.90 -12.35 0.89
N SER A 4 8.56 -12.60 2.01
CA SER A 4 7.92 -13.01 3.26
C SER A 4 8.57 -12.25 4.40
N PHE A 5 7.76 -11.57 5.19
CA PHE A 5 8.18 -10.75 6.32
C PHE A 5 7.38 -11.12 7.57
N ALA A 6 8.07 -11.22 8.70
CA ALA A 6 7.48 -11.61 9.97
C ALA A 6 7.91 -10.62 11.06
N MET A 7 6.95 -10.19 11.88
CA MET A 7 7.15 -9.28 12.99
C MET A 7 6.32 -9.76 14.18
N GLN A 8 6.85 -9.56 15.40
CA GLN A 8 6.13 -9.78 16.65
C GLN A 8 5.56 -8.48 17.19
N ILE A 9 4.36 -8.56 17.75
CA ILE A 9 3.71 -7.42 18.42
C ILE A 9 3.64 -7.74 19.90
N LYS A 10 4.17 -6.83 20.72
CA LYS A 10 4.13 -6.90 22.18
C LYS A 10 3.37 -5.71 22.72
N PHE A 11 2.58 -5.92 23.77
CA PHE A 11 1.97 -4.81 24.50
C PHE A 11 2.85 -4.38 25.67
N GLY A 12 3.05 -3.07 25.83
CA GLY A 12 3.88 -2.48 26.86
C GLY A 12 3.41 -1.09 27.29
N ASP A 13 4.28 -0.38 28.00
CA ASP A 13 3.97 0.93 28.58
C ASP A 13 3.99 2.06 27.52
N GLU A 14 4.91 1.99 26.56
CA GLU A 14 5.12 3.01 25.54
C GLU A 14 5.26 2.40 24.14
N TYR A 15 4.95 3.19 23.11
CA TYR A 15 5.14 2.80 21.72
C TYR A 15 6.64 2.73 21.38
N ASN A 16 7.08 1.64 20.75
CA ASN A 16 8.46 1.49 20.27
C ASN A 16 8.49 0.65 18.99
N ASP A 17 9.06 1.23 17.93
CA ASP A 17 9.25 0.63 16.60
C ASP A 17 10.73 0.69 16.13
N GLU A 18 11.69 0.80 17.05
CA GLU A 18 13.12 0.86 16.72
C GLU A 18 13.64 -0.47 16.15
N ASN A 19 12.94 -1.58 16.40
CA ASN A 19 13.29 -2.90 15.93
C ASN A 19 12.34 -3.34 14.80
N GLU A 20 12.90 -3.64 13.63
CA GLU A 20 12.13 -4.09 12.45
C GLU A 20 11.32 -5.38 12.69
N GLU A 21 11.75 -6.23 13.62
CA GLU A 21 11.08 -7.51 13.93
C GLU A 21 10.15 -7.44 15.15
N LEU A 22 10.17 -6.35 15.94
CA LEU A 22 9.40 -6.20 17.17
C LEU A 22 8.78 -4.81 17.29
N LEU A 23 7.45 -4.78 17.31
CA LEU A 23 6.66 -3.58 17.60
C LEU A 23 6.11 -3.66 19.02
N ILE A 24 6.37 -2.62 19.84
CA ILE A 24 5.71 -2.45 21.14
C ILE A 24 4.56 -1.47 20.97
N LEU A 25 3.35 -1.93 21.28
CA LEU A 25 2.15 -1.09 21.33
C LEU A 25 1.78 -0.78 22.79
N PRO A 26 1.36 0.45 23.11
CA PRO A 26 0.79 0.76 24.40
C PRO A 26 -0.43 -0.12 24.70
N HIS A 27 -0.63 -0.51 25.96
CA HIS A 27 -1.77 -1.36 26.36
C HIS A 27 -3.17 -0.81 25.98
N GLY A 28 -3.30 0.50 25.78
CA GLY A 28 -4.54 1.15 25.36
C GLY A 28 -4.79 1.15 23.84
N ASP A 29 -3.78 0.86 23.05
CA ASP A 29 -3.84 0.90 21.59
C ASP A 29 -4.14 -0.48 21.01
N TYR A 30 -5.00 -0.51 20.00
CA TYR A 30 -5.46 -1.73 19.34
C TYR A 30 -5.31 -1.67 17.82
N LYS A 31 -4.73 -0.59 17.31
CA LYS A 31 -4.51 -0.31 15.90
C LYS A 31 -3.10 0.23 15.72
N PHE A 32 -2.48 -0.11 14.60
CA PHE A 32 -1.23 0.48 14.16
C PHE A 32 -1.22 0.53 12.62
N ASN A 33 -0.31 1.32 12.07
CA ASN A 33 -0.22 1.52 10.63
C ASN A 33 0.73 0.49 10.00
N VAL A 34 0.26 -0.23 8.99
CA VAL A 34 1.04 -1.23 8.22
C VAL A 34 1.51 -0.70 6.85
N GLY A 35 1.14 0.53 6.48
CA GLY A 35 1.40 1.08 5.15
C GLY A 35 2.88 1.13 4.79
N GLN A 36 3.73 1.56 5.73
CA GLN A 36 5.19 1.59 5.54
C GLN A 36 5.75 0.19 5.26
N MET A 37 5.32 -0.80 6.04
CA MET A 37 5.76 -2.19 5.91
C MET A 37 5.40 -2.77 4.55
N ILE A 38 4.17 -2.50 4.08
CA ILE A 38 3.71 -2.95 2.77
C ILE A 38 4.50 -2.25 1.66
N TYR A 39 4.71 -0.93 1.77
CA TYR A 39 5.49 -0.17 0.79
C TYR A 39 6.91 -0.74 0.64
N GLU A 40 7.60 -0.97 1.75
CA GLU A 40 8.94 -1.56 1.74
C GLU A 40 8.94 -2.97 1.14
N LEU A 41 7.98 -3.81 1.48
CA LEU A 41 7.86 -5.15 0.90
C LEU A 41 7.65 -5.12 -0.61
N VAL A 42 6.83 -4.19 -1.11
CA VAL A 42 6.59 -4.02 -2.55
C VAL A 42 7.87 -3.53 -3.23
N VAL A 43 8.49 -2.48 -2.71
CA VAL A 43 9.73 -1.91 -3.27
C VAL A 43 10.85 -2.96 -3.31
N LEU A 44 11.05 -3.73 -2.23
CA LEU A 44 12.05 -4.80 -2.18
C LEU A 44 11.74 -5.98 -3.10
N SER A 45 10.46 -6.19 -3.42
CA SER A 45 10.08 -7.25 -4.35
C SER A 45 10.44 -6.90 -5.79
N ILE A 46 10.47 -5.61 -6.16
CA ILE A 46 10.76 -5.19 -7.52
C ILE A 46 12.22 -5.53 -7.89
N PRO A 47 12.46 -6.35 -8.94
CA PRO A 47 13.81 -6.69 -9.36
C PRO A 47 14.58 -5.46 -9.84
N SER A 48 15.76 -5.19 -9.26
CA SER A 48 16.59 -4.03 -9.62
C SER A 48 17.06 -3.99 -11.09
N LYS A 49 16.94 -5.11 -11.82
CA LYS A 49 17.29 -5.21 -13.26
C LYS A 49 16.31 -4.48 -14.20
N LEU A 50 15.17 -4.01 -13.70
CA LEU A 50 14.25 -3.13 -14.44
C LEU A 50 14.72 -1.67 -14.51
N LEU A 51 15.91 -1.33 -13.97
CA LEU A 51 16.47 0.04 -13.98
C LEU A 51 17.69 0.19 -14.91
N GLY A 52 17.88 -0.72 -15.87
CA GLY A 52 18.94 -0.62 -16.87
C GLY A 52 18.58 0.33 -18.02
N PRO A 53 19.56 0.85 -18.79
CA PRO A 53 19.33 1.81 -19.88
C PRO A 53 18.41 1.32 -21.02
N ASN A 54 18.06 0.02 -21.05
CA ASN A 54 17.14 -0.60 -22.01
C ASN A 54 15.82 -1.09 -21.38
N ALA A 55 15.62 -0.86 -20.08
CA ALA A 55 14.32 -1.06 -19.47
C ALA A 55 13.53 0.25 -19.67
N GLY A 56 12.25 0.16 -20.09
CA GLY A 56 11.36 1.33 -20.14
C GLY A 56 11.36 2.07 -18.79
N SER A 57 10.95 3.34 -18.80
CA SER A 57 11.03 4.27 -17.67
C SER A 57 10.16 3.83 -16.48
N GLY A 58 10.65 2.81 -15.76
CA GLY A 58 10.21 2.40 -14.44
C GLY A 58 8.71 2.46 -14.16
N LEU A 59 8.39 2.85 -12.92
CA LEU A 59 7.03 3.01 -12.41
C LEU A 59 6.32 4.23 -13.03
N GLU A 60 7.07 5.18 -13.60
CA GLU A 60 6.54 6.40 -14.22
C GLU A 60 5.65 6.07 -15.42
N ASP A 61 6.02 5.06 -16.22
CA ASP A 61 5.20 4.58 -17.35
C ASP A 61 3.82 4.05 -16.90
N PHE A 62 3.67 3.57 -15.66
CA PHE A 62 2.40 3.07 -15.13
C PHE A 62 1.55 4.16 -14.46
N ILE A 63 2.17 5.26 -14.02
CA ILE A 63 1.48 6.37 -13.37
C ILE A 63 0.90 7.34 -14.42
N GLU A 64 1.51 7.42 -15.60
CA GLU A 64 1.03 8.29 -16.69
C GLU A 64 -0.23 7.78 -17.41
N GLU A 65 -0.65 6.52 -17.24
CA GLU A 65 -1.82 5.95 -17.95
C GLU A 65 -3.20 6.30 -17.32
N GLU A 66 -3.28 7.02 -16.20
CA GLU A 66 -4.54 7.38 -15.53
C GLU A 66 -5.18 8.72 -15.98
N GLU A 67 -4.92 9.21 -17.20
CA GLU A 67 -5.65 10.37 -17.78
C GLU A 67 -6.57 10.03 -18.97
N ASP A 68 -6.82 8.74 -19.27
CA ASP A 68 -7.85 8.38 -20.24
C ASP A 68 -9.23 8.27 -19.56
N GLU A 69 -10.04 9.32 -19.69
CA GLU A 69 -11.50 9.31 -19.48
C GLU A 69 -12.17 8.23 -20.37
N LYS A 70 -12.09 6.96 -19.97
CA LYS A 70 -12.97 5.91 -20.49
C LYS A 70 -14.15 5.85 -19.54
N GLU A 71 -15.33 6.27 -20.01
CA GLU A 71 -16.59 6.03 -19.31
C GLU A 71 -16.72 4.52 -19.03
N GLU A 72 -16.32 4.12 -17.83
CA GLU A 72 -16.49 2.75 -17.37
C GLU A 72 -17.99 2.49 -17.22
N LYS A 73 -18.46 1.36 -17.76
CA LYS A 73 -19.76 0.79 -17.42
C LYS A 73 -19.78 0.49 -15.92
N THR A 74 -20.18 1.49 -15.15
CA THR A 74 -20.27 1.42 -13.69
C THR A 74 -21.39 0.43 -13.31
N ASP A 75 -21.19 -0.36 -12.26
CA ASP A 75 -22.20 -1.30 -11.77
C ASP A 75 -23.50 -0.52 -11.40
N PRO A 76 -24.68 -0.98 -11.86
CA PRO A 76 -25.93 -0.24 -11.68
C PRO A 76 -26.32 -0.02 -10.21
N ARG A 77 -25.77 -0.80 -9.26
CA ARG A 77 -25.98 -0.55 -7.82
C ARG A 77 -25.15 0.62 -7.31
N TRP A 78 -23.97 0.88 -7.89
CA TRP A 78 -23.10 1.99 -7.50
C TRP A 78 -23.56 3.33 -8.07
N ASP A 79 -24.18 3.33 -9.25
CA ASP A 79 -24.83 4.52 -9.81
C ASP A 79 -26.00 5.01 -8.95
N GLN A 80 -26.72 4.09 -8.29
CA GLN A 80 -27.77 4.45 -7.34
C GLN A 80 -27.23 5.20 -6.12
N LEU A 81 -25.99 4.94 -5.71
CA LEU A 81 -25.35 5.64 -4.59
C LEU A 81 -24.91 7.05 -4.97
N LYS A 82 -24.44 7.26 -6.21
CA LYS A 82 -24.07 8.60 -6.71
C LYS A 82 -25.27 9.55 -6.73
N ASN A 83 -26.46 9.04 -7.05
CA ASN A 83 -27.71 9.81 -7.04
C ASN A 83 -28.15 10.29 -5.65
N LEU A 84 -27.64 9.68 -4.58
CA LEU A 84 -27.92 10.09 -3.19
C LEU A 84 -26.98 11.19 -2.69
N LEU A 85 -25.81 11.34 -3.32
CA LEU A 85 -24.80 12.34 -2.94
C LEU A 85 -25.08 13.73 -3.56
N ASN A 86 -25.81 13.77 -4.68
CA ASN A 86 -26.16 15.00 -5.42
C ASN A 86 -27.51 15.60 -4.99
N LYS A 87 -27.92 15.41 -3.74
CA LYS A 87 -29.18 15.92 -3.20
C LYS A 87 -28.97 16.83 -2.01
#